data_AF-A0A952T2F1-F1
#
_entry.id   AF-A0A952T2F1-F1
#
_cell.length_a   1.000
_cell.length_b   1.000
_cell.length_c   1.000
_cell.angle_alpha   90.00
_cell.angle_beta   90.00
_cell.angle_gamma   90.00
#
_symmetry.space_group_name_H-M   'P 1'
#
loop_
_entity.id
_entity.type
_entity.pdbx_description
1 polymer ?
#
loop_
_entity_poly.entity_id
_entity_poly.type
_entity_poly.pdbx_seq_one_letter_code
_entity_poly.pdbx_strand_id
1 'polypeptide(L)'
;MIRFLLLWCCWWGSIVLAEAAIRPHTEQESASQSWARLLAEAERLYLPTKFLQVLPPDFIRFEFDDLRTYAAEYHPGEHRMLLNRTVSLNAAGRVLKPLGRMTHKELEVLYHELFHAYMDYLTARDIQLGEAERHSETLVRFAKIQQACRYGEVMIAPIVQRMDEVESRYLTEAESWEALNETWAVFVGWVIWSQLEVQQQAGRSVVLGQRKAQQWIDRFKAAFEKGEFRGYYVPVDPDERRLAQKRYLAKSSQLSLEEALVLMEQVFGFSDDFVKMVDASFGPPWRSTCVDGKPRAN
;
A
#
# COMPACT_ATOMS: atom_id res chain seq x y z
N MET A 1 60.22 34.68 -22.56
CA MET A 1 60.39 33.20 -22.66
C MET A 1 59.19 32.64 -23.42
N ILE A 2 59.46 31.95 -24.53
CA ILE A 2 58.73 30.80 -25.14
C ILE A 2 57.18 30.94 -25.18
N ARG A 3 56.58 31.41 -26.29
CA ARG A 3 56.07 30.63 -27.46
C ARG A 3 55.22 29.40 -27.10
N PHE A 4 53.92 29.43 -27.43
CA PHE A 4 53.20 28.55 -28.39
C PHE A 4 51.68 28.84 -28.24
N LEU A 5 50.99 29.51 -29.18
CA LEU A 5 50.48 29.05 -30.48
C LEU A 5 49.44 27.92 -30.35
N LEU A 6 48.15 28.25 -30.56
CA LEU A 6 47.27 27.77 -31.66
C LEU A 6 46.14 26.91 -31.02
N LEU A 7 44.92 26.76 -31.52
CA LEU A 7 44.24 27.10 -32.78
C LEU A 7 42.75 26.73 -32.58
N TRP A 8 41.86 27.42 -33.31
CA TRP A 8 40.68 26.87 -34.02
C TRP A 8 39.60 26.07 -33.25
N CYS A 9 38.33 26.02 -33.64
CA CYS A 9 37.42 26.75 -34.54
C CYS A 9 36.09 25.96 -34.48
N CYS A 10 34.98 26.62 -34.80
CA CYS A 10 33.74 26.08 -35.41
C CYS A 10 32.90 25.09 -34.57
N TRP A 11 31.69 25.51 -34.15
CA TRP A 11 30.42 25.31 -34.86
C TRP A 11 30.06 23.83 -35.05
N TRP A 12 29.02 23.36 -34.33
CA TRP A 12 27.81 22.75 -34.90
C TRP A 12 26.77 22.54 -33.78
N GLY A 13 25.51 22.77 -34.13
CA GLY A 13 24.38 22.63 -33.23
C GLY A 13 24.09 21.18 -32.90
N SER A 14 23.56 20.96 -31.70
CA SER A 14 22.87 19.73 -31.36
C SER A 14 21.46 20.08 -30.94
N ILE A 15 20.55 19.70 -31.83
CA ILE A 15 19.13 19.53 -31.59
C ILE A 15 19.00 18.58 -30.40
N VAL A 16 18.38 19.02 -29.32
CA VAL A 16 17.94 18.12 -28.24
C VAL A 16 16.68 17.44 -28.76
N LEU A 17 16.85 16.26 -29.37
CA LEU A 17 15.74 15.34 -29.57
C LEU A 17 15.31 14.84 -28.20
N ALA A 18 14.08 15.16 -27.81
CA ALA A 18 13.40 14.45 -26.75
C ALA A 18 13.19 13.00 -27.24
N GLU A 19 13.99 12.07 -26.74
CA GLU A 19 13.70 10.64 -26.85
C GLU A 19 12.47 10.35 -25.99
N ALA A 20 11.30 10.38 -26.61
CA ALA A 20 10.19 9.59 -26.12
C ALA A 20 10.65 8.12 -26.19
N ALA A 21 10.95 7.53 -25.03
CA ALA A 21 11.33 6.13 -24.93
C ALA A 21 10.13 5.26 -25.37
N ILE A 22 10.12 4.87 -26.64
CA ILE A 22 9.21 3.84 -27.16
C ILE A 22 9.70 2.53 -26.56
N ARG A 23 9.03 2.03 -25.51
CA ARG A 23 9.28 0.69 -24.98
C ARG A 23 9.03 -0.33 -26.10
N PRO A 24 9.91 -1.32 -26.30
CA PRO A 24 9.69 -2.35 -27.30
C PRO A 24 8.41 -3.13 -26.98
N HIS A 25 7.55 -3.31 -27.99
CA HIS A 25 6.22 -3.96 -27.91
C HIS A 25 6.24 -5.30 -27.14
N THR A 26 7.36 -6.03 -27.22
CA THR A 26 7.58 -7.32 -26.56
C THR A 26 7.67 -7.25 -25.03
N GLU A 27 8.22 -6.17 -24.46
CA GLU A 27 8.31 -5.99 -23.00
C GLU A 27 6.95 -5.60 -22.40
N GLN A 28 6.18 -4.78 -23.12
CA GLN A 28 4.84 -4.36 -22.70
C GLN A 28 3.83 -5.51 -22.73
N GLU A 29 3.91 -6.39 -23.74
CA GLU A 29 3.12 -7.63 -23.77
C GLU A 29 3.49 -8.58 -22.62
N SER A 30 4.78 -8.71 -22.30
CA SER A 30 5.25 -9.54 -21.18
C SER A 30 4.78 -9.02 -19.81
N ALA A 31 4.80 -7.69 -19.60
CA ALA A 31 4.28 -7.07 -18.39
C ALA A 31 2.77 -7.29 -18.26
N SER A 32 2.03 -7.08 -19.35
CA SER A 32 0.58 -7.31 -19.42
C SER A 32 0.19 -8.75 -19.10
N GLN A 33 0.92 -9.73 -19.65
CA GLN A 33 0.69 -11.15 -19.36
C GLN A 33 1.02 -11.51 -17.91
N SER A 34 2.07 -10.91 -17.34
CA SER A 34 2.47 -11.14 -15.94
C SER A 34 1.44 -10.58 -14.97
N TRP A 35 0.92 -9.38 -15.24
CA TRP A 35 -0.14 -8.75 -14.45
C TRP A 35 -1.45 -9.55 -14.52
N ALA A 36 -1.87 -9.96 -15.71
CA ALA A 36 -3.06 -10.79 -15.91
C ALA A 36 -2.96 -12.12 -15.14
N ARG A 37 -1.77 -12.73 -15.11
CA ARG A 37 -1.53 -13.94 -14.30
C ARG A 37 -1.68 -13.66 -12.81
N LEU A 38 -1.11 -12.56 -12.30
CA LEU A 38 -1.23 -12.17 -10.90
C LEU A 38 -2.71 -12.03 -10.49
N LEU A 39 -3.51 -11.31 -11.29
CA LEU A 39 -4.94 -11.13 -11.05
C LEU A 39 -5.70 -12.47 -11.05
N ALA A 40 -5.46 -13.32 -12.05
CA ALA A 40 -6.11 -14.64 -12.13
C ALA A 40 -5.75 -15.55 -10.95
N GLU A 41 -4.50 -15.49 -10.47
CA GLU A 41 -4.08 -16.25 -9.31
C GLU A 41 -4.67 -15.71 -8.00
N ALA A 42 -4.78 -14.40 -7.86
CA ALA A 42 -5.42 -13.76 -6.72
C ALA A 42 -6.90 -14.15 -6.63
N GLU A 43 -7.63 -14.10 -7.74
CA GLU A 43 -9.03 -14.54 -7.83
C GLU A 43 -9.20 -16.02 -7.45
N ARG A 44 -8.29 -16.89 -7.92
CA ARG A 44 -8.29 -18.32 -7.57
C ARG A 44 -8.06 -18.58 -6.08
N LEU A 45 -7.30 -17.70 -5.42
CA LEU A 45 -7.08 -17.72 -3.98
C LEU A 45 -8.15 -16.93 -3.21
N TYR A 46 -9.18 -16.43 -3.90
CA TYR A 46 -10.22 -15.58 -3.32
C TYR A 46 -9.62 -14.39 -2.57
N LEU A 47 -8.54 -13.81 -3.07
CA LEU A 47 -7.95 -12.57 -2.56
C LEU A 47 -8.63 -11.37 -3.22
N PRO A 48 -8.78 -10.23 -2.51
CA PRO A 48 -9.31 -9.00 -3.09
C PRO A 48 -8.46 -8.53 -4.27
N THR A 49 -9.10 -8.20 -5.39
CA THR A 49 -8.43 -7.72 -6.61
C THR A 49 -8.91 -6.34 -7.07
N LYS A 50 -9.92 -5.75 -6.43
CA LYS A 50 -10.58 -4.53 -6.89
C LYS A 50 -9.60 -3.38 -7.14
N PHE A 51 -8.71 -3.07 -6.20
CA PHE A 51 -7.70 -2.02 -6.42
C PHE A 51 -6.60 -2.41 -7.43
N LEU A 52 -6.27 -3.70 -7.53
CA LEU A 52 -5.29 -4.18 -8.51
C LEU A 52 -5.82 -4.06 -9.95
N GLN A 53 -7.13 -4.21 -10.15
CA GLN A 53 -7.76 -4.04 -11.46
C GLN A 53 -7.73 -2.59 -11.97
N VAL A 54 -7.53 -1.61 -11.08
CA VAL A 54 -7.42 -0.19 -11.43
C VAL A 54 -6.02 0.16 -11.96
N LEU A 55 -4.99 -0.56 -11.52
CA LEU A 55 -3.60 -0.33 -11.93
C LEU A 55 -3.38 -0.77 -13.39
N PRO A 56 -2.81 0.09 -14.25
CA PRO A 56 -2.35 -0.30 -15.57
C PRO A 56 -1.29 -1.40 -15.46
N PRO A 57 -1.31 -2.42 -16.33
CA PRO A 57 -0.37 -3.54 -16.25
C PRO A 57 1.12 -3.16 -16.36
N ASP A 58 1.42 -1.98 -16.91
CA ASP A 58 2.76 -1.46 -17.14
C ASP A 58 3.16 -0.30 -16.19
N PHE A 59 2.27 0.06 -15.26
CA PHE A 59 2.55 1.06 -14.23
C PHE A 59 3.69 0.60 -13.31
N ILE A 60 3.65 -0.66 -12.88
CA ILE A 60 4.66 -1.24 -11.97
C ILE A 60 5.71 -2.02 -12.77
N ARG A 61 6.98 -1.67 -12.57
CA ARG A 61 8.12 -2.46 -13.03
C ARG A 61 8.58 -3.40 -11.94
N PHE A 62 8.36 -4.70 -12.14
CA PHE A 62 8.85 -5.73 -11.22
C PHE A 62 10.34 -6.02 -11.46
N GLU A 63 11.11 -5.93 -10.40
CA GLU A 63 12.53 -6.30 -10.36
C GLU A 63 12.76 -7.26 -9.20
N PHE A 64 13.85 -8.03 -9.26
CA PHE A 64 14.20 -8.95 -8.18
C PHE A 64 15.63 -8.70 -7.72
N ASP A 65 15.79 -8.58 -6.42
CA ASP A 65 17.09 -8.38 -5.77
C ASP A 65 17.17 -9.15 -4.43
N ASP A 66 18.37 -9.29 -3.89
CA ASP A 66 18.61 -9.90 -2.59
C ASP A 66 18.30 -8.89 -1.47
N LEU A 67 17.00 -8.69 -1.23
CA LEU A 67 16.52 -7.91 -0.09
C LEU A 67 16.88 -8.65 1.22
N ARG A 68 17.62 -7.99 2.11
CA ARG A 68 18.06 -8.63 3.36
C ARG A 68 16.93 -8.86 4.37
N THR A 69 15.92 -7.99 4.36
CA THR A 69 14.93 -7.91 5.45
C THR A 69 13.47 -7.92 4.99
N TYR A 70 13.21 -7.72 3.70
CA TYR A 70 11.84 -7.53 3.18
C TYR A 70 11.57 -8.48 2.00
N ALA A 71 10.29 -8.84 1.82
CA ALA A 71 9.85 -9.66 0.70
C ALA A 71 9.58 -8.83 -0.56
N ALA A 72 9.21 -7.57 -0.39
CA ALA A 72 8.98 -6.59 -1.43
C ALA A 72 9.26 -5.17 -0.90
N GLU A 73 9.55 -4.23 -1.79
CA GLU A 73 9.66 -2.79 -1.53
C GLU A 73 9.23 -2.02 -2.78
N TYR A 74 8.33 -1.05 -2.62
CA TYR A 74 7.92 -0.17 -3.71
C TYR A 74 8.67 1.18 -3.69
N HIS A 75 9.13 1.61 -4.86
CA HIS A 75 9.77 2.92 -5.08
C HIS A 75 8.89 3.80 -5.98
N PRO A 76 8.13 4.77 -5.40
CA PRO A 76 7.19 5.61 -6.15
C PRO A 76 7.84 6.39 -7.30
N GLY A 77 9.01 7.00 -7.08
CA GLY A 77 9.66 7.84 -8.10
C GLY A 77 10.05 7.11 -9.40
N GLU A 78 10.13 5.79 -9.37
CA GLU A 78 10.48 4.96 -10.54
C GLU A 78 9.32 4.02 -10.95
N HIS A 79 8.23 4.01 -10.18
CA HIS A 79 7.17 3.01 -10.19
C HIS A 79 7.72 1.58 -10.23
N ARG A 80 8.71 1.33 -9.36
CA ARG A 80 9.51 0.11 -9.35
C ARG A 80 9.17 -0.72 -8.12
N MET A 81 8.84 -1.98 -8.32
CA MET A 81 8.59 -2.96 -7.26
C MET A 81 9.77 -3.91 -7.17
N LEU A 82 10.59 -3.74 -6.14
CA LEU A 82 11.73 -4.59 -5.88
C LEU A 82 11.27 -5.77 -5.03
N LEU A 83 11.42 -6.98 -5.55
CA LEU A 83 10.99 -8.21 -4.91
C LEU A 83 12.20 -9.00 -4.44
N ASN A 84 12.08 -9.65 -3.28
CA ASN A 84 13.13 -10.55 -2.82
C ASN A 84 13.30 -11.71 -3.81
N ARG A 85 14.53 -12.14 -4.07
CA ARG A 85 14.78 -13.34 -4.88
C ARG A 85 14.08 -14.59 -4.36
N THR A 86 13.78 -14.69 -3.06
CA THR A 86 13.01 -15.82 -2.51
C THR A 86 11.58 -15.90 -3.04
N VAL A 87 11.00 -14.77 -3.47
CA VAL A 87 9.67 -14.71 -4.09
C VAL A 87 9.71 -14.81 -5.62
N SER A 88 10.89 -15.08 -6.20
CA SER A 88 11.04 -15.46 -7.61
C SER A 88 10.72 -16.94 -7.83
N LEU A 89 10.08 -17.25 -8.95
CA LEU A 89 9.82 -18.61 -9.42
C LEU A 89 11.08 -19.32 -9.93
N ASN A 90 12.08 -18.57 -10.39
CA ASN A 90 13.26 -19.12 -11.04
C ASN A 90 14.56 -18.54 -10.50
N ALA A 91 15.65 -19.29 -10.69
CA ALA A 91 17.00 -18.88 -10.31
C ALA A 91 17.48 -17.60 -11.02
N ALA A 92 16.83 -17.22 -12.13
CA ALA A 92 17.13 -16.00 -12.87
C ALA A 92 16.58 -14.74 -12.18
N GLY A 93 15.65 -14.85 -11.22
CA GLY A 93 15.09 -13.69 -10.52
C GLY A 93 14.27 -12.80 -11.46
N ARG A 94 13.39 -13.35 -12.29
CA ARG A 94 12.66 -12.54 -13.30
C ARG A 94 11.16 -12.79 -13.37
N VAL A 95 10.67 -13.79 -12.64
CA VAL A 95 9.27 -14.20 -12.73
C VAL A 95 8.75 -14.36 -11.32
N LEU A 96 7.66 -13.67 -11.00
CA LEU A 96 6.99 -13.81 -9.71
C LEU A 96 6.58 -15.27 -9.49
N LYS A 97 6.87 -15.81 -8.31
CA LYS A 97 6.35 -17.12 -7.91
C LYS A 97 4.81 -17.11 -7.95
N PRO A 98 4.14 -18.20 -8.35
CA PRO A 98 2.70 -18.31 -8.19
C PRO A 98 2.29 -17.96 -6.76
N LEU A 99 1.28 -17.12 -6.59
CA LEU A 99 0.80 -16.64 -5.29
C LEU A 99 0.46 -17.82 -4.37
N GLY A 100 -0.11 -18.89 -4.93
CA GLY A 100 -0.46 -20.09 -4.16
C GLY A 100 0.74 -20.90 -3.64
N ARG A 101 1.97 -20.53 -4.01
CA ARG A 101 3.21 -21.11 -3.47
C ARG A 101 3.95 -20.13 -2.55
N MET A 102 3.47 -18.91 -2.38
CA MET A 102 4.01 -17.95 -1.41
C MET A 102 3.49 -18.27 -0.02
N THR A 103 4.28 -17.91 1.00
CA THR A 103 3.83 -17.91 2.39
C THR A 103 2.82 -16.79 2.62
N HIS A 104 2.02 -16.88 3.69
CA HIS A 104 1.10 -15.78 4.04
C HIS A 104 1.84 -14.48 4.27
N LYS A 105 3.03 -14.52 4.90
CA LYS A 105 3.82 -13.32 5.15
C LYS A 105 4.35 -12.69 3.86
N GLU A 106 4.74 -13.50 2.87
CA GLU A 106 5.14 -12.98 1.56
C GLU A 106 3.97 -12.31 0.83
N LEU A 107 2.76 -12.91 0.89
CA LEU A 107 1.55 -12.31 0.31
C LEU A 107 1.10 -11.05 1.03
N GLU A 108 1.19 -11.02 2.36
CA GLU A 108 0.93 -9.86 3.21
C GLU A 108 1.79 -8.68 2.78
N VAL A 109 3.12 -8.89 2.68
CA VAL A 109 4.06 -7.84 2.28
C VAL A 109 3.88 -7.45 0.81
N LEU A 110 3.66 -8.40 -0.10
CA LEU A 110 3.41 -8.08 -1.51
C LEU A 110 2.19 -7.16 -1.67
N TYR A 111 1.09 -7.45 -1.00
CA TYR A 111 -0.11 -6.62 -1.07
C TYR A 111 0.02 -5.28 -0.36
N HIS A 112 0.79 -5.21 0.73
CA HIS A 112 1.20 -3.95 1.37
C HIS A 112 1.88 -3.03 0.33
N GLU A 113 2.89 -3.53 -0.38
CA GLU A 113 3.62 -2.73 -1.37
C GLU A 113 2.78 -2.42 -2.62
N LEU A 114 1.96 -3.36 -3.11
CA LEU A 114 1.04 -3.11 -4.22
C LEU A 114 0.02 -2.01 -3.87
N PHE A 115 -0.36 -1.88 -2.60
CA PHE A 115 -1.23 -0.79 -2.16
C PHE A 115 -0.52 0.57 -2.23
N HIS A 116 0.77 0.65 -1.88
CA HIS A 116 1.54 1.87 -2.09
C HIS A 116 1.59 2.27 -3.56
N ALA A 117 1.80 1.30 -4.46
CA ALA A 117 1.75 1.56 -5.90
C ALA A 117 0.37 2.05 -6.38
N TYR A 118 -0.71 1.49 -5.82
CA TYR A 118 -2.06 1.97 -6.09
C TYR A 118 -2.29 3.41 -5.65
N MET A 119 -1.89 3.77 -4.43
CA MET A 119 -2.02 5.14 -3.93
C MET A 119 -1.14 6.13 -4.72
N ASP A 120 0.05 5.70 -5.15
CA ASP A 120 0.91 6.48 -6.06
C ASP A 120 0.21 6.73 -7.41
N TYR A 121 -0.32 5.67 -8.03
CA TYR A 121 -1.10 5.79 -9.27
C TYR A 121 -2.29 6.75 -9.14
N LEU A 122 -3.04 6.66 -8.04
CA LEU A 122 -4.20 7.54 -7.82
C LEU A 122 -3.84 9.02 -7.61
N THR A 123 -2.61 9.31 -7.18
CA THR A 123 -2.16 10.67 -6.87
C THR A 123 -1.20 11.25 -7.90
N ALA A 124 -0.79 10.45 -8.90
CA ALA A 124 0.00 10.89 -10.03
C ALA A 124 -0.77 11.93 -10.86
N ARG A 125 -0.20 13.14 -10.95
CA ARG A 125 -0.87 14.33 -11.53
C ARG A 125 -1.09 14.27 -13.04
N ASP A 126 -0.42 13.36 -13.74
CA ASP A 126 -0.41 13.29 -15.21
C ASP A 126 -1.30 12.16 -15.78
N ILE A 127 -2.04 11.44 -14.94
CA ILE A 127 -2.85 10.30 -15.35
C ILE A 127 -4.32 10.73 -15.44
N GLN A 128 -4.86 10.79 -16.66
CA GLN A 128 -6.31 10.86 -16.86
C GLN A 128 -6.92 9.49 -16.54
N LEU A 129 -7.36 9.33 -15.30
CA LEU A 129 -8.16 8.18 -14.89
C LEU A 129 -9.49 8.27 -15.67
N GLY A 130 -9.81 7.31 -16.56
CA GLY A 130 -11.15 7.20 -17.18
C GLY A 130 -12.24 6.86 -16.14
N GLU A 131 -13.41 6.27 -16.44
CA GLU A 131 -14.52 6.05 -15.46
C GLU A 131 -14.19 5.50 -14.04
N ALA A 132 -13.03 4.86 -13.84
CA ALA A 132 -12.42 4.60 -12.53
C ALA A 132 -12.15 5.88 -11.69
N GLU A 133 -12.20 7.07 -12.31
CA GLU A 133 -11.95 8.41 -11.77
C GLU A 133 -12.80 8.68 -10.53
N ARG A 134 -14.13 8.47 -10.58
CA ARG A 134 -15.03 8.88 -9.49
C ARG A 134 -14.82 8.11 -8.18
N HIS A 135 -14.56 6.81 -8.26
CA HIS A 135 -14.31 5.99 -7.07
C HIS A 135 -12.92 6.31 -6.50
N SER A 136 -11.91 6.43 -7.36
CA SER A 136 -10.56 6.82 -6.97
C SER A 136 -10.49 8.22 -6.37
N GLU A 137 -11.19 9.20 -6.95
CA GLU A 137 -11.31 10.57 -6.43
C GLU A 137 -11.92 10.60 -5.03
N THR A 138 -12.95 9.77 -4.80
CA THR A 138 -13.59 9.69 -3.47
C THR A 138 -12.62 9.16 -2.43
N LEU A 139 -11.85 8.12 -2.76
CA LEU A 139 -10.82 7.57 -1.88
C LEU A 139 -9.71 8.57 -1.60
N VAL A 140 -9.17 9.22 -2.63
CA VAL A 140 -8.10 10.23 -2.49
C VAL A 140 -8.58 11.42 -1.66
N ARG A 141 -9.80 11.91 -1.90
CA ARG A 141 -10.39 12.98 -1.09
C ARG A 141 -10.53 12.57 0.37
N PHE A 142 -11.03 11.35 0.62
CA PHE A 142 -11.13 10.82 1.98
C PHE A 142 -9.75 10.71 2.64
N ALA A 143 -8.74 10.20 1.91
CA ALA A 143 -7.36 10.14 2.38
C ALA A 143 -6.83 11.53 2.76
N LYS A 144 -7.08 12.57 1.95
CA LYS A 144 -6.66 13.95 2.27
C LYS A 144 -7.34 14.53 3.51
N ILE A 145 -8.62 14.21 3.73
CA ILE A 145 -9.33 14.58 4.96
C ILE A 145 -8.69 13.89 6.18
N GLN A 146 -8.43 12.59 6.09
CA GLN A 146 -7.81 11.85 7.19
C GLN A 146 -6.37 12.30 7.43
N GLN A 147 -5.60 12.57 6.36
CA GLN A 147 -4.24 13.09 6.44
C GLN A 147 -4.19 14.36 7.30
N ALA A 148 -5.03 15.35 6.97
CA ALA A 148 -5.08 16.61 7.70
C ALA A 148 -5.61 16.47 9.12
N CYS A 149 -6.62 15.61 9.34
CA CYS A 149 -7.33 15.54 10.61
C CYS A 149 -6.70 14.60 11.64
N ARG A 150 -6.12 13.47 11.21
CA ARG A 150 -5.57 12.42 12.11
C ARG A 150 -4.06 12.26 12.03
N TYR A 151 -3.47 12.51 10.86
CA TYR A 151 -2.04 12.25 10.64
C TYR A 151 -1.20 13.52 10.63
N GLY A 152 -1.80 14.71 10.74
CA GLY A 152 -1.08 15.97 10.93
C GLY A 152 -0.51 16.12 12.34
N GLU A 153 -1.16 15.55 13.35
CA GLU A 153 -0.65 15.40 14.71
C GLU A 153 -0.87 13.95 15.16
N VAL A 154 0.22 13.25 15.49
CA VAL A 154 0.17 11.84 15.88
C VAL A 154 0.85 11.62 17.22
N MET A 155 0.42 10.59 17.93
CA MET A 155 1.17 10.02 19.03
C MET A 155 2.15 9.00 18.47
N ILE A 156 3.41 9.06 18.90
CA ILE A 156 4.42 8.04 18.60
C ILE A 156 4.91 7.37 19.87
N ALA A 157 5.40 6.13 19.74
CA ALA A 157 6.16 5.46 20.79
C ALA A 157 7.66 5.64 20.47
N PRO A 158 8.36 6.61 21.09
CA PRO A 158 9.72 6.97 20.70
C PRO A 158 10.73 5.87 20.98
N ILE A 159 10.42 4.97 21.93
CA ILE A 159 11.23 3.81 22.29
C ILE A 159 10.41 2.57 22.03
N VAL A 160 10.85 1.71 21.10
CA VAL A 160 10.13 0.49 20.69
C VAL A 160 9.86 -0.44 21.89
N GLN A 161 10.77 -0.48 22.85
CA GLN A 161 10.66 -1.28 24.07
C GLN A 161 9.72 -0.69 25.13
N ARG A 162 9.26 0.56 24.97
CA ARG A 162 8.39 1.27 25.92
C ARG A 162 7.17 1.83 25.21
N MET A 163 6.32 0.93 24.71
CA MET A 163 5.18 1.30 23.87
C MET A 163 4.08 2.11 24.59
N ASP A 164 4.11 2.13 25.93
CA ASP A 164 3.17 2.91 26.77
C ASP A 164 3.65 4.35 26.98
N GLU A 165 4.94 4.63 26.75
CA GLU A 165 5.47 5.99 26.75
C GLU A 165 5.20 6.59 25.37
N VAL A 166 4.23 7.51 25.29
CA VAL A 166 3.82 8.13 24.03
C VAL A 166 4.12 9.62 24.05
N GLU A 167 4.54 10.17 22.91
CA GLU A 167 4.74 11.60 22.72
C GLU A 167 3.95 12.11 21.51
N SER A 168 3.41 13.33 21.60
CA SER A 168 2.75 13.98 20.46
C SER A 168 3.78 14.56 19.50
N ARG A 169 3.49 14.45 18.20
CA ARG A 169 4.31 14.96 17.10
C ARG A 169 3.44 15.60 16.03
N TYR A 170 3.78 16.82 15.66
CA TYR A 170 3.26 17.47 14.47
C TYR A 170 4.08 17.04 13.26
N LEU A 171 3.41 16.54 12.23
CA LEU A 171 4.04 16.02 11.02
C LEU A 171 3.96 17.05 9.89
N THR A 172 4.98 17.06 9.05
CA THR A 172 4.91 17.78 7.76
C THR A 172 3.88 17.14 6.83
N GLU A 173 3.55 17.81 5.72
CA GLU A 173 2.63 17.24 4.72
C GLU A 173 3.16 15.90 4.16
N ALA A 174 4.47 15.77 3.95
CA ALA A 174 5.08 14.54 3.45
C ALA A 174 5.02 13.41 4.51
N GLU A 175 5.39 13.70 5.76
CA GLU A 175 5.38 12.72 6.84
C GLU A 175 3.96 12.26 7.20
N SER A 176 2.99 13.19 7.20
CA SER A 176 1.58 12.85 7.44
C SER A 176 0.99 11.97 6.33
N TRP A 177 1.38 12.21 5.08
CA TRP A 177 0.98 11.35 3.96
C TRP A 177 1.60 9.95 4.08
N GLU A 178 2.88 9.87 4.41
CA GLU A 178 3.57 8.59 4.63
C GLU A 178 2.95 7.82 5.80
N ALA A 179 2.73 8.48 6.94
CA ALA A 179 2.08 7.88 8.11
C ALA A 179 0.70 7.30 7.78
N LEU A 180 -0.12 8.01 7.01
CA LEU A 180 -1.42 7.52 6.55
C LEU A 180 -1.25 6.33 5.62
N ASN A 181 -0.42 6.46 4.59
CA ASN A 181 -0.27 5.46 3.54
C ASN A 181 0.30 4.15 4.11
N GLU A 182 1.28 4.23 5.01
CA GLU A 182 1.85 3.07 5.73
C GLU A 182 0.82 2.43 6.66
N THR A 183 0.02 3.22 7.37
CA THR A 183 -1.03 2.69 8.25
C THR A 183 -2.09 1.92 7.45
N TRP A 184 -2.49 2.44 6.29
CA TRP A 184 -3.44 1.79 5.40
C TRP A 184 -2.84 0.53 4.75
N ALA A 185 -1.59 0.58 4.32
CA ALA A 185 -0.89 -0.57 3.74
C ALA A 185 -0.73 -1.72 4.74
N VAL A 186 -0.41 -1.43 6.02
CA VAL A 186 -0.38 -2.42 7.11
C VAL A 186 -1.73 -3.14 7.23
N PHE A 187 -2.83 -2.39 7.17
CA PHE A 187 -4.17 -2.98 7.19
C PHE A 187 -4.44 -3.84 5.95
N VAL A 188 -4.04 -3.39 4.77
CA VAL A 188 -4.17 -4.16 3.52
C VAL A 188 -3.45 -5.50 3.64
N GLY A 189 -2.19 -5.51 4.05
CA GLY A 189 -1.46 -6.77 4.29
C GLY A 189 -2.19 -7.67 5.28
N TRP A 190 -2.65 -7.11 6.40
CA TRP A 190 -3.37 -7.86 7.43
C TRP A 190 -4.67 -8.50 6.91
N VAL A 191 -5.44 -7.80 6.07
CA VAL A 191 -6.67 -8.35 5.47
C VAL A 191 -6.36 -9.57 4.61
N ILE A 192 -5.30 -9.51 3.80
CA ILE A 192 -4.86 -10.63 2.95
C ILE A 192 -4.49 -11.83 3.80
N TRP A 193 -3.66 -11.63 4.83
CA TRP A 193 -3.29 -12.71 5.75
C TRP A 193 -4.53 -13.30 6.44
N SER A 194 -5.40 -12.47 6.99
CA SER A 194 -6.62 -12.93 7.67
C SER A 194 -7.56 -13.71 6.75
N GLN A 195 -7.67 -13.32 5.48
CA GLN A 195 -8.48 -14.01 4.49
C GLN A 195 -7.92 -15.40 4.16
N LEU A 196 -6.60 -15.53 4.04
CA LEU A 196 -5.94 -16.82 3.83
C LEU A 196 -6.13 -17.76 5.04
N GLU A 197 -6.00 -17.25 6.26
CA GLU A 197 -6.20 -18.02 7.50
C GLU A 197 -7.64 -18.52 7.67
N VAL A 198 -8.63 -17.64 7.52
CA VAL A 198 -10.05 -17.99 7.65
C VAL A 198 -10.48 -18.99 6.57
N GLN A 199 -9.89 -18.94 5.39
CA GLN A 199 -10.14 -19.92 4.32
C GLN A 199 -9.52 -21.28 4.60
N GLN A 200 -8.27 -21.34 5.09
CA GLN A 200 -7.59 -22.60 5.37
C GLN A 200 -8.27 -23.41 6.49
N GLN A 201 -8.81 -22.74 7.52
CA GLN A 201 -9.40 -23.41 8.68
C GLN A 201 -10.76 -24.09 8.40
N ALA A 202 -11.34 -23.88 7.21
CA ALA A 202 -12.75 -24.11 6.96
C ALA A 202 -13.04 -25.08 5.80
N GLY A 203 -12.40 -26.25 5.77
CA GLY A 203 -12.54 -27.21 4.66
C GLY A 203 -13.97 -27.37 4.08
N ARG A 204 -14.08 -27.30 2.74
CA ARG A 204 -15.16 -27.69 1.79
C ARG A 204 -16.67 -27.61 2.15
N SER A 205 -17.13 -27.09 3.29
CA SER A 205 -18.56 -27.05 3.63
C SER A 205 -19.24 -25.69 3.36
N VAL A 206 -20.53 -25.72 3.01
CA VAL A 206 -21.34 -24.57 2.55
C VAL A 206 -22.01 -23.81 3.71
N VAL A 207 -22.11 -24.38 4.91
CA VAL A 207 -22.68 -23.74 6.13
C VAL A 207 -21.76 -22.65 6.72
N LEU A 208 -20.68 -22.32 6.02
CA LEU A 208 -19.53 -21.60 6.55
C LEU A 208 -19.58 -20.07 6.37
N GLY A 209 -20.54 -19.50 5.63
CA GLY A 209 -20.56 -18.05 5.31
C GLY A 209 -20.61 -17.13 6.54
N GLN A 210 -21.65 -17.26 7.37
CA GLN A 210 -21.82 -16.42 8.57
C GLN A 210 -20.78 -16.69 9.65
N ARG A 211 -20.41 -17.97 9.86
CA ARG A 211 -19.38 -18.32 10.86
C ARG A 211 -17.99 -17.78 10.47
N LYS A 212 -17.64 -17.83 9.18
CA LYS A 212 -16.41 -17.21 8.66
C LYS A 212 -16.43 -15.69 8.83
N ALA A 213 -17.57 -15.07 8.53
CA ALA A 213 -17.75 -13.63 8.73
C ALA A 213 -17.52 -13.25 10.20
N GLN A 214 -18.15 -13.95 11.15
CA GLN A 214 -17.96 -13.69 12.57
C GLN A 214 -16.51 -13.92 13.02
N GLN A 215 -15.89 -15.02 12.59
CA GLN A 215 -14.49 -15.30 12.91
C GLN A 215 -13.55 -14.21 12.38
N TRP A 216 -13.79 -13.70 11.18
CA TRP A 216 -13.03 -12.60 10.61
C TRP A 216 -13.22 -11.31 11.44
N ILE A 217 -14.47 -11.00 11.81
CA ILE A 217 -14.81 -9.84 12.66
C ILE A 217 -14.13 -9.93 14.03
N ASP A 218 -14.12 -11.10 14.66
CA ASP A 218 -13.49 -11.30 15.98
C ASP A 218 -11.97 -11.11 15.90
N ARG A 219 -11.33 -11.63 14.84
CA ARG A 219 -9.91 -11.36 14.57
C ARG A 219 -9.64 -9.88 14.36
N PHE A 220 -10.51 -9.20 13.63
CA PHE A 220 -10.39 -7.78 13.34
C PHE A 220 -10.48 -6.92 14.60
N LYS A 221 -11.43 -7.24 15.50
CA LYS A 221 -11.53 -6.60 16.83
C LYS A 221 -10.27 -6.81 17.66
N ALA A 222 -9.78 -8.05 17.73
CA ALA A 222 -8.57 -8.37 18.49
C ALA A 222 -7.34 -7.62 17.95
N ALA A 223 -7.25 -7.41 16.63
CA ALA A 223 -6.17 -6.65 16.01
C ALA A 223 -6.20 -5.16 16.41
N PHE A 224 -7.38 -4.52 16.44
CA PHE A 224 -7.54 -3.16 16.99
C PHE A 224 -7.15 -3.07 18.46
N GLU A 225 -7.60 -4.05 19.27
CA GLU A 225 -7.29 -4.12 20.69
C GLU A 225 -5.78 -4.25 20.95
N LYS A 226 -5.06 -4.93 20.06
CA LYS A 226 -3.60 -5.08 20.14
C LYS A 226 -2.82 -3.92 19.53
N GLY A 227 -3.47 -3.05 18.77
CA GLY A 227 -2.78 -1.99 18.03
C GLY A 227 -2.02 -2.52 16.81
N GLU A 228 -2.53 -3.53 16.10
CA GLU A 228 -1.83 -4.10 14.94
C GLU A 228 -1.78 -3.14 13.75
N PHE A 229 -2.69 -2.16 13.66
CA PHE A 229 -2.83 -1.24 12.52
C PHE A 229 -2.06 0.06 12.68
N ARG A 230 -0.78 -0.03 13.07
CA ARG A 230 0.11 1.13 13.26
C ARG A 230 1.09 1.24 12.10
N GLY A 231 1.03 2.34 11.37
CA GLY A 231 2.06 2.70 10.41
C GLY A 231 3.28 3.33 11.09
N TYR A 232 4.10 3.95 10.26
CA TYR A 232 5.24 4.77 10.64
C TYR A 232 5.41 5.90 9.63
N TYR A 233 6.28 6.86 9.95
CA TYR A 233 6.83 7.79 8.96
C TYR A 233 8.36 7.81 9.05
N VAL A 234 9.00 8.27 7.98
CA VAL A 234 10.43 8.54 7.92
C VAL A 234 10.62 10.05 8.14
N PRO A 235 11.32 10.47 9.21
CA PRO A 235 11.56 11.88 9.48
C PRO A 235 12.20 12.60 8.28
N VAL A 236 11.64 13.74 7.88
CA VAL A 236 12.19 14.58 6.80
C VAL A 236 13.49 15.23 7.25
N ASP A 237 13.56 15.63 8.53
CA ASP A 237 14.78 16.17 9.13
C ASP A 237 15.90 15.11 9.16
N PRO A 238 17.04 15.35 8.46
CA PRO A 238 18.18 14.45 8.48
C PRO A 238 18.75 14.21 9.88
N ASP A 239 18.69 15.21 10.77
CA ASP A 239 19.22 15.11 12.13
C ASP A 239 18.38 14.15 12.97
N GLU A 240 17.06 14.22 12.84
CA GLU A 240 16.16 13.24 13.44
C GLU A 240 16.33 11.85 12.82
N ARG A 241 16.48 11.76 11.50
CA ARG A 241 16.65 10.49 10.77
C ARG A 241 17.93 9.75 11.20
N ARG A 242 18.97 10.47 11.63
CA ARG A 242 20.18 9.86 12.23
C ARG A 242 19.88 9.14 13.55
N LEU A 243 18.89 9.60 14.31
CA LEU A 243 18.50 9.02 15.59
C LEU A 243 17.48 7.89 15.41
N ALA A 244 16.52 8.08 14.50
CA ALA A 244 15.49 7.10 14.20
C ALA A 244 15.17 7.11 12.71
N GLN A 245 15.54 6.03 12.01
CA GLN A 245 15.24 5.89 10.57
C GLN A 245 13.74 5.83 10.28
N LYS A 246 12.94 5.36 11.25
CA LYS A 246 11.48 5.30 11.21
C LYS A 246 10.92 5.67 12.57
N ARG A 247 9.80 6.39 12.59
CA ARG A 247 9.02 6.70 13.80
C ARG A 247 7.69 5.98 13.73
N TYR A 248 7.52 4.98 14.61
CA TYR A 248 6.29 4.18 14.65
C TYR A 248 5.19 4.91 15.40
N LEU A 249 3.99 4.90 14.82
CA LEU A 249 2.80 5.45 15.46
C LEU A 249 2.47 4.66 16.71
N ALA A 250 1.98 5.35 17.74
CA ALA A 250 1.43 4.71 18.92
C ALA A 250 0.05 4.09 18.62
N LYS A 251 -0.43 3.21 19.51
CA LYS A 251 -1.74 2.56 19.36
C LYS A 251 -2.90 3.57 19.28
N SER A 252 -2.81 4.72 19.94
CA SER A 252 -3.82 5.77 19.88
C SER A 252 -3.90 6.46 18.51
N SER A 253 -2.84 6.38 17.70
CA SER A 253 -2.77 6.90 16.33
C SER A 253 -2.80 5.81 15.27
N GLN A 254 -3.29 4.61 15.62
CA GLN A 254 -3.55 3.55 14.65
C GLN A 254 -4.72 3.92 13.71
N LEU A 255 -4.91 3.10 12.68
CA LEU A 255 -6.07 3.15 11.77
C LEU A 255 -7.39 3.33 12.55
N SER A 256 -8.32 4.14 12.05
CA SER A 256 -9.69 4.18 12.58
C SER A 256 -10.63 3.17 11.90
N LEU A 257 -11.77 2.90 12.54
CA LEU A 257 -12.81 2.06 11.96
C LEU A 257 -13.34 2.64 10.64
N GLU A 258 -13.58 3.95 10.56
CA GLU A 258 -14.10 4.60 9.35
C GLU A 258 -13.11 4.47 8.19
N GLU A 259 -11.81 4.60 8.44
CA GLU A 259 -10.79 4.31 7.44
C GLU A 259 -10.84 2.85 6.98
N ALA A 260 -10.92 1.91 7.93
CA ALA A 260 -10.98 0.50 7.59
C ALA A 260 -12.23 0.15 6.76
N LEU A 261 -13.40 0.68 7.11
CA LEU A 261 -14.66 0.45 6.39
C LEU A 261 -14.58 1.01 4.95
N VAL A 262 -14.01 2.21 4.78
CA VAL A 262 -13.79 2.79 3.43
C VAL A 262 -12.85 1.92 2.60
N LEU A 263 -11.75 1.42 3.19
CA LEU A 263 -10.83 0.51 2.51
C LEU A 263 -11.51 -0.82 2.16
N MET A 264 -12.31 -1.37 3.06
CA MET A 264 -13.07 -2.60 2.81
C MET A 264 -14.02 -2.48 1.61
N GLU A 265 -14.73 -1.36 1.50
CA GLU A 265 -15.65 -1.09 0.40
C GLU A 265 -14.91 -0.74 -0.90
N GLN A 266 -13.98 0.22 -0.85
CA GLN A 266 -13.41 0.84 -2.04
C GLN A 266 -12.18 0.10 -2.57
N VAL A 267 -11.35 -0.46 -1.69
CA VAL A 267 -10.08 -1.12 -2.06
C VAL A 267 -10.27 -2.62 -2.20
N PHE A 268 -10.97 -3.28 -1.28
CA PHE A 268 -11.17 -4.74 -1.34
C PHE A 268 -12.44 -5.16 -2.07
N GLY A 269 -13.46 -4.31 -2.13
CA GLY A 269 -14.73 -4.65 -2.76
C GLY A 269 -15.56 -5.64 -1.95
N PHE A 270 -15.45 -5.60 -0.62
CA PHE A 270 -16.36 -6.36 0.24
C PHE A 270 -17.80 -5.90 0.05
N SER A 271 -18.76 -6.82 0.24
CA SER A 271 -20.18 -6.49 0.08
C SER A 271 -20.63 -5.50 1.15
N ASP A 272 -21.55 -4.61 0.77
CA ASP A 272 -22.15 -3.61 1.67
C ASP A 272 -22.74 -4.27 2.93
N ASP A 273 -23.41 -5.43 2.78
CA ASP A 273 -23.94 -6.19 3.92
C ASP A 273 -22.85 -6.63 4.92
N PHE A 274 -21.68 -7.06 4.41
CA PHE A 274 -20.57 -7.45 5.27
C PHE A 274 -19.93 -6.24 5.95
N VAL A 275 -19.74 -5.14 5.22
CA VAL A 275 -19.22 -3.88 5.77
C VAL A 275 -20.15 -3.35 6.88
N LYS A 276 -21.47 -3.38 6.66
CA LYS A 276 -22.47 -3.02 7.70
C LYS A 276 -22.43 -3.93 8.91
N MET A 277 -22.27 -5.23 8.70
CA MET A 277 -22.13 -6.20 9.80
C MET A 277 -20.88 -5.91 10.64
N VAL A 278 -19.77 -5.56 10.00
CA VAL A 278 -18.53 -5.16 10.67
C VAL A 278 -18.75 -3.87 11.44
N ASP A 279 -19.32 -2.83 10.83
CA ASP A 279 -19.61 -1.55 11.48
C ASP A 279 -20.48 -1.71 12.74
N ALA A 280 -21.57 -2.49 12.63
CA ALA A 280 -22.47 -2.78 13.75
C ALA A 280 -21.80 -3.58 14.88
N SER A 281 -20.72 -4.30 14.56
CA SER A 281 -19.99 -5.11 15.54
C SER A 281 -19.01 -4.28 16.39
N PHE A 282 -18.72 -3.04 16.03
CA PHE A 282 -17.73 -2.19 16.69
C PHE A 282 -18.36 -1.08 17.53
N GLY A 283 -17.78 -0.86 18.72
CA GLY A 283 -18.16 0.22 19.63
C GLY A 283 -17.46 1.56 19.36
N PRO A 284 -17.74 2.59 20.18
CA PRO A 284 -17.16 3.93 20.05
C PRO A 284 -15.62 4.08 20.06
N PRO A 285 -14.82 3.26 20.79
CA PRO A 285 -13.39 3.55 21.01
C PRO A 285 -12.52 3.63 19.75
N TRP A 286 -12.95 3.03 18.65
CA TRP A 286 -12.16 2.89 17.42
C TRP A 286 -12.63 3.85 16.31
N ARG A 287 -13.63 4.68 16.62
CA ARG A 287 -14.23 5.59 15.64
C ARG A 287 -13.45 6.90 15.56
N SER A 288 -13.29 7.38 14.34
CA SER A 288 -12.73 8.67 13.99
C SER A 288 -13.76 9.78 14.22
N THR A 289 -13.29 10.90 14.75
CA THR A 289 -14.06 12.15 14.86
C THR A 289 -13.95 13.01 13.60
N CYS A 290 -13.18 12.58 12.59
CA CYS A 290 -12.90 13.35 11.38
C CYS A 290 -13.97 13.26 10.30
N VAL A 291 -15.08 12.56 10.57
CA VAL A 291 -16.17 12.34 9.61
C VAL A 291 -17.47 12.96 10.15
N ASP A 292 -17.53 14.30 10.18
CA ASP A 292 -18.80 14.99 10.37
C ASP A 292 -19.48 15.19 9.00
N GLY A 293 -20.56 14.43 8.73
CA GLY A 293 -21.35 14.68 7.51
C GLY A 293 -22.34 13.63 7.00
N LYS A 294 -22.45 12.44 7.60
CA LYS A 294 -23.55 11.51 7.27
C LYS A 294 -24.43 11.26 8.51
N PRO A 295 -25.75 11.54 8.47
CA PRO A 295 -26.63 11.11 9.54
C PRO A 295 -26.57 9.59 9.61
N ARG A 296 -26.33 9.08 10.82
CA ARG A 296 -26.36 7.64 11.10
C ARG A 296 -27.74 7.12 10.68
N ALA A 297 -27.76 6.08 9.85
CA ALA A 297 -28.98 5.31 9.65
C ALA A 297 -29.26 4.60 10.98
N ASN A 298 -30.29 5.06 11.68
CA ASN A 298 -30.92 4.32 12.76
C ASN A 298 -31.67 3.12 12.19
#